data_AF-A0A080LZM5-F1
#
_entry.id   AF-A0A080LZM5-F1
#
_cell.length_a   1.000
_cell.length_b   1.000
_cell.length_c   1.000
_cell.angle_alpha   90.00
_cell.angle_beta   90.00
_cell.angle_gamma   90.00
#
_symmetry.space_group_name_H-M   'P 1'
#
loop_
_entity.id
_entity.type
_entity.pdbx_description
1 polymer ?
#
loop_
_entity_poly.entity_id
_entity_poly.type
_entity_poly.pdbx_seq_one_letter_code
_entity_poly.pdbx_strand_id
1 'polypeptide(L)' 'MVTADYHSHPYVRQLNDWHLELAMLRDLIDHILREVDDDCPDWVGSASHIALERFSHLVETCPFPQENQVI' A
#
# COMPACT_ATOMS: atom_id res chain seq x y z
N MET A 1 -29.42 -16.75 12.04
CA MET A 1 -28.88 -15.66 11.21
C MET A 1 -27.37 -15.70 11.42
N VAL A 2 -26.65 -16.42 10.57
CA VAL A 2 -25.19 -16.51 10.66
C VAL A 2 -24.68 -15.16 10.20
N THR A 3 -24.17 -14.35 11.14
CA THR A 3 -23.32 -13.22 10.79
C THR A 3 -22.10 -13.84 10.10
N ALA A 4 -22.11 -13.90 8.77
CA ALA A 4 -20.93 -14.27 8.02
C ALA A 4 -19.82 -13.34 8.53
N ASP A 5 -18.76 -13.94 9.05
CA ASP A 5 -17.63 -13.22 9.62
C ASP A 5 -16.90 -12.56 8.44
N TYR A 6 -17.41 -11.42 7.99
CA TYR A 6 -16.93 -10.70 6.81
C TYR A 6 -15.44 -10.34 6.91
N HIS A 7 -14.95 -10.16 8.14
CA HIS A 7 -13.53 -9.93 8.43
C HIS A 7 -12.66 -11.18 8.25
N SER A 8 -13.27 -12.37 8.28
CA SER A 8 -12.62 -13.65 8.02
C SER A 8 -12.60 -14.02 6.52
N HIS A 9 -13.29 -13.25 5.67
CA HIS A 9 -13.32 -13.51 4.24
C HIS A 9 -11.91 -13.24 3.63
N PRO A 10 -11.28 -14.22 2.96
CA PRO A 10 -9.90 -14.12 2.50
C PRO A 10 -9.63 -12.88 1.63
N TYR A 11 -10.61 -12.48 0.82
CA TYR A 11 -10.54 -11.27 0.00
C TYR A 11 -10.50 -9.99 0.84
N VAL A 12 -11.33 -9.87 1.88
CA VAL A 12 -11.36 -8.69 2.76
C VAL A 12 -10.04 -8.56 3.51
N ARG A 13 -9.46 -9.69 3.93
CA ARG A 13 -8.14 -9.72 4.55
C ARG A 13 -7.05 -9.24 3.58
N GLN A 14 -7.03 -9.79 2.36
CA GLN A 14 -6.06 -9.39 1.34
C GLN A 14 -6.16 -7.91 0.97
N LEU A 15 -7.39 -7.38 0.86
CA LEU A 15 -7.62 -5.96 0.59
C LEU A 15 -7.15 -5.06 1.76
N ASN A 16 -7.39 -5.49 3.00
CA ASN A 16 -6.91 -4.77 4.18
C ASN A 16 -5.38 -4.75 4.26
N ASP A 17 -4.73 -5.88 4.00
CA ASP A 17 -3.27 -5.99 3.98
C ASP A 17 -2.68 -5.08 2.88
N TRP A 18 -3.25 -5.12 1.67
CA TRP A 18 -2.86 -4.24 0.57
C TRP A 18 -3.04 -2.75 0.91
N HIS A 19 -4.16 -2.39 1.53
CA HIS A 19 -4.43 -1.00 1.92
C HIS A 19 -3.48 -0.51 3.02
N LEU A 20 -3.12 -1.38 3.97
CA LEU A 20 -2.12 -1.09 5.00
C LEU A 20 -0.74 -0.82 4.38
N GLU A 21 -0.31 -1.67 3.45
CA GLU A 21 0.96 -1.47 2.72
C GLU A 21 0.96 -0.14 1.94
N LEU A 22 -0.15 0.21 1.29
CA LEU A 22 -0.28 1.49 0.60
C LEU A 22 -0.21 2.69 1.57
N ALA A 23 -0.82 2.57 2.74
CA ALA A 23 -0.76 3.62 3.76
C ALA A 23 0.66 3.84 4.29
N MET A 24 1.41 2.76 4.53
CA MET A 24 2.83 2.83 4.93
C MET A 24 3.68 3.47 3.84
N LEU A 25 3.45 3.11 2.57
CA LEU A 25 4.18 3.67 1.45
C LEU A 25 3.90 5.18 1.27
N ARG A 26 2.64 5.61 1.43
CA ARG A 26 2.27 7.02 1.42
C ARG A 26 3.03 7.80 2.50
N ASP A 27 3.12 7.24 3.71
CA ASP A 27 3.82 7.86 4.83
C ASP A 27 5.33 8.02 4.55
N LEU A 28 5.96 7.00 3.96
CA LEU A 28 7.35 7.06 3.51
C LEU A 28 7.56 8.17 2.46
N ILE A 29 6.69 8.28 1.46
CA ILE A 29 6.78 9.31 0.42
C ILE A 29 6.60 10.71 1.02
N ASP A 30 5.65 10.88 1.95
CA ASP A 30 5.44 12.16 2.64
C ASP A 30 6.68 12.56 3.46
N HIS A 31 7.33 11.61 4.13
CA HIS A 31 8.58 11.86 4.84
C HIS A 31 9.71 12.28 3.89
N ILE A 32 9.87 11.56 2.76
CA ILE A 32 10.84 11.89 1.71
C ILE A 32 10.61 13.33 1.22
N LEU A 33 9.38 13.70 0.88
CA LEU A 33 9.05 15.02 0.32
C LEU A 33 9.34 16.16 1.31
N ARG A 34 9.14 15.94 2.62
CA ARG A 34 9.45 16.96 3.65
C ARG A 34 10.95 17.22 3.81
N GLU A 35 11.80 16.25 3.50
CA GLU A 35 13.25 16.31 3.72
C GLU A 35 14.01 16.81 2.47
N VAL A 36 13.32 16.99 1.34
CA VAL A 36 13.92 17.41 0.05
C VAL A 36 14.17 18.94 -0.03
N ASP A 37 13.49 19.76 0.77
CA ASP A 37 13.45 21.21 0.56
C ASP A 37 14.74 21.98 0.96
N ASP A 38 15.37 21.68 2.12
CA ASP A 38 16.46 22.53 2.65
C ASP A 38 17.87 21.89 2.63
N ASP A 39 18.00 20.56 2.69
CA ASP A 39 19.29 19.85 2.63
C ASP A 39 19.04 18.36 2.35
N CYS A 40 18.94 17.96 1.08
CA CYS A 40 18.53 16.61 0.68
C CYS A 40 19.52 15.55 1.19
N PRO A 41 19.16 14.75 2.21
CA PRO A 41 20.07 13.77 2.79
C PRO A 41 20.36 12.61 1.82
N ASP A 42 21.55 12.01 1.92
CA ASP A 42 21.96 10.87 1.06
C ASP A 42 20.96 9.69 1.06
N TRP A 43 20.25 9.49 2.17
CA TRP A 43 19.28 8.41 2.31
C TRP A 43 18.01 8.62 1.46
N VAL A 44 17.68 9.86 1.09
CA VAL A 44 16.47 10.19 0.33
C VAL A 44 16.46 9.52 -1.04
N GLY A 45 17.62 9.45 -1.71
CA GLY A 45 17.73 8.74 -2.99
C GLY A 45 17.41 7.25 -2.86
N SER A 46 17.98 6.57 -1.86
CA SER A 46 17.69 5.16 -1.59
C SER A 46 16.24 4.92 -1.16
N ALA A 47 15.71 5.76 -0.27
CA ALA A 47 14.34 5.66 0.19
C ALA A 47 13.32 5.88 -0.94
N SER A 48 13.59 6.85 -1.83
CA SER A 48 12.76 7.10 -3.02
C SER A 48 12.76 5.92 -3.98
N HIS A 49 13.91 5.27 -4.18
CA HIS A 49 13.98 4.07 -5.02
C HIS A 49 13.17 2.91 -4.43
N ILE A 50 13.30 2.66 -3.12
CA ILE A 50 12.52 1.64 -2.41
C ILE A 50 11.02 1.95 -2.48
N ALA A 51 10.64 3.22 -2.30
CA ALA A 51 9.26 3.65 -2.42
C ALA A 51 8.70 3.39 -3.83
N LEU A 52 9.48 3.66 -4.89
CA LEU A 52 9.08 3.41 -6.26
C LEU A 52 8.89 1.91 -6.56
N GLU A 53 9.81 1.05 -6.11
CA GLU A 53 9.69 -0.40 -6.27
C GLU A 53 8.45 -0.94 -5.55
N ARG A 54 8.22 -0.50 -4.31
CA ARG A 54 7.05 -0.89 -3.52
C ARG A 54 5.74 -0.39 -4.13
N PHE A 55 5.74 0.83 -4.66
CA PHE A 55 4.58 1.37 -5.37
C PHE A 55 4.23 0.53 -6.59
N SER A 56 5.22 0.22 -7.43
CA SER A 56 5.05 -0.61 -8.62
C SER A 56 4.49 -1.98 -8.27
N HIS A 57 5.04 -2.62 -7.22
CA HIS A 57 4.54 -3.91 -6.73
C HIS A 57 3.08 -3.84 -6.27
N LEU A 58 2.69 -2.81 -5.50
CA LEU A 58 1.30 -2.64 -5.06
C LEU A 58 0.33 -2.40 -6.23
N VAL A 59 0.75 -1.68 -7.26
CA VAL A 59 -0.03 -1.48 -8.48
C VAL A 59 -0.22 -2.81 -9.21
N GLU A 60 0.83 -3.61 -9.38
CA GLU A 60 0.79 -4.91 -10.07
C GLU A 60 -0.03 -5.96 -9.31
N THR A 61 -0.01 -5.90 -7.97
CA THR A 61 -0.68 -6.87 -7.09
C THR A 61 -2.03 -6.38 -6.54
N CYS A 62 -2.55 -5.28 -7.09
CA CYS A 62 -3.82 -4.70 -6.67
C CYS A 62 -4.95 -5.76 -6.70
N PRO A 63 -5.56 -6.09 -5.55
CA PRO A 63 -6.60 -7.11 -5.46
C PRO A 63 -7.94 -6.56 -5.96
N PHE A 64 -8.01 -6.24 -7.26
CA PHE A 64 -9.25 -5.83 -7.89
C PHE A 64 -10.32 -6.93 -7.71
N PRO A 65 -11.56 -6.55 -7.35
CA PRO A 65 -12.64 -7.51 -7.29
C PRO A 65 -12.82 -8.14 -8.67
N GLN A 66 -12.79 -9.46 -8.75
CA GLN A 66 -13.10 -10.16 -10.00
C GLN A 66 -14.58 -9.94 -10.32
N GLU A 67 -14.95 -9.78 -11.59
CA GLU A 67 -16.33 -9.45 -12.03
C GLU A 67 -17.42 -10.41 -11.51
N ASN A 68 -17.06 -11.58 -11.00
CA ASN A 68 -17.96 -12.57 -10.40
C ASN A 68 -17.98 -12.60 -8.86
N GLN A 69 -17.24 -11.74 -8.17
CA GLN A 69 -17.30 -11.64 -6.71
C GLN A 69 -18.30 -10.55 -6.30
N VAL A 70 -19.59 -10.90 -6.35
CA VAL A 70 -20.61 -10.16 -5.60
C VAL A 70 -20.38 -10.47 -4.12
N ILE A 71 -19.94 -9.46 -3.37
CA ILE A 71 -19.69 -9.49 -1.92
C ILE A 71 -21.03 -9.42 -1.17
#